data_AF-A0A1I8CUY0-F1
#
_entry.id   AF-A0A1I8CUY0-F1
#
_cell.length_a   1.000
_cell.length_b   1.000
_cell.length_c   1.000
_cell.angle_alpha   90.00
_cell.angle_beta   90.00
_cell.angle_gamma   90.00
#
_symmetry.space_group_name_H-M   'P 1'
#
loop_
_entity.id
_entity.type
_entity.pdbx_description
1 polymer ?
#
loop_
_entity_poly.entity_id
_entity_poly.type
_entity_poly.pdbx_seq_one_letter_code
_entity_poly.pdbx_strand_id
1 'polypeptide(L)'
;MTKFIILLALTILAVGNIYASIDCDICHQIISAAEAHFKNGEPESTLLGDLVSQCKIIGSTYGQQATSICLKVVQQNIDKIYGHFNAGMKPCAICLAAGSCLSSDTCTDSFLKF
;
A
#
# COMPACT_ATOMS: atom_id res chain seq x y z
N MET A 1 11.42 42.77 13.00
CA MET A 1 11.37 42.25 11.61
C MET A 1 12.16 40.94 11.45
N THR A 2 13.38 40.84 11.98
CA THR A 2 14.21 39.62 11.98
C THR A 2 13.64 38.41 12.73
N LYS A 3 12.86 38.61 13.80
CA LYS A 3 12.23 37.51 14.57
C LYS A 3 11.22 36.69 13.76
N PHE A 4 10.52 37.32 12.81
CA PHE A 4 9.55 36.64 11.94
C PHE A 4 10.24 35.80 10.85
N ILE A 5 11.42 36.24 10.39
CA ILE A 5 12.23 35.52 9.40
C ILE A 5 12.79 34.22 10.01
N ILE A 6 13.19 34.25 11.29
CA ILE A 6 13.68 33.06 12.01
C ILE A 6 12.54 32.05 12.23
N LEU A 7 11.33 32.52 12.55
CA LEU A 7 10.14 31.67 12.68
C LEU A 7 9.75 31.00 11.36
N LEU A 8 9.80 31.74 10.24
CA LEU A 8 9.54 31.19 8.90
C LEU A 8 10.61 30.18 8.45
N ALA A 9 11.87 30.40 8.80
CA ALA A 9 12.95 29.46 8.47
C ALA A 9 12.85 28.14 9.26
N LEU A 10 12.41 28.19 10.52
CA LEU A 10 12.20 27.00 11.35
C LEU A 10 11.04 26.12 10.87
N THR A 11 10.00 26.69 10.27
CA THR A 11 8.87 25.90 9.73
C THR A 11 9.23 25.11 8.47
N ILE A 12 10.24 25.55 7.70
CA ILE A 12 10.62 24.91 6.43
C ILE A 12 11.52 23.68 6.67
N LEU A 13 12.26 23.63 7.79
CA LEU A 13 13.13 22.50 8.15
C LEU A 13 12.38 21.25 8.65
N ALA A 14 11.06 21.34 8.85
CA ALA A 14 10.23 20.21 9.29
C ALA A 14 9.58 19.42 8.13
N VAL A 15 9.85 19.78 6.88
CA VAL A 15 9.36 19.03 5.72
C VAL A 15 10.30 17.85 5.46
N GLY A 16 10.18 16.79 6.26
CA GLY A 16 10.76 15.49 5.95
C GLY A 16 10.18 14.98 4.63
N ASN A 17 10.98 14.23 3.85
CA ASN A 17 10.58 13.66 2.57
C ASN A 17 9.24 12.90 2.70
N ILE A 18 8.16 13.47 2.15
CA ILE A 18 6.77 12.98 2.29
C ILE A 18 6.41 12.00 1.14
N TYR A 19 7.38 11.50 0.40
CA TYR A 19 7.13 10.66 -0.76
C TYR A 19 7.32 9.20 -0.40
N ALA A 20 6.25 8.42 -0.47
CA ALA A 20 6.36 6.96 -0.50
C ALA A 20 7.05 6.53 -1.80
N SER A 21 7.82 5.45 -1.73
CA SER A 21 8.33 4.79 -2.93
C SER A 21 7.17 4.31 -3.83
N ILE A 22 7.40 4.27 -5.15
CA ILE A 22 6.40 3.78 -6.11
C ILE A 22 5.96 2.33 -5.80
N ASP A 23 6.88 1.52 -5.27
CA ASP A 23 6.60 0.14 -4.85
C ASP A 23 5.67 0.10 -3.63
N CYS A 24 5.83 1.05 -2.70
CA CYS A 24 4.97 1.21 -1.54
C CYS A 24 3.56 1.66 -1.94
N ASP A 25 3.44 2.64 -2.83
CA ASP A 25 2.15 3.12 -3.34
C ASP A 25 1.38 2.01 -4.06
N ILE A 26 2.06 1.26 -4.94
CA ILE A 26 1.48 0.13 -5.65
C ILE A 26 1.01 -0.94 -4.66
N CYS A 27 1.85 -1.31 -3.70
CA CYS A 27 1.47 -2.28 -2.69
C CYS A 27 0.25 -1.82 -1.90
N HIS A 28 0.25 -0.58 -1.40
CA HIS A 28 -0.83 -0.04 -0.61
C HIS A 28 -2.15 -0.03 -1.38
N GLN A 29 -2.12 0.37 -2.64
CA GLN A 29 -3.30 0.38 -3.49
C GLN A 29 -3.87 -1.02 -3.70
N ILE A 30 -3.01 -2.03 -3.96
CA ILE A 30 -3.43 -3.43 -4.13
C ILE A 30 -4.07 -3.97 -2.85
N ILE A 31 -3.38 -3.80 -1.72
CA ILE A 31 -3.81 -4.37 -0.46
C ILE A 31 -5.04 -3.65 0.08
N SER A 32 -5.15 -2.33 -0.06
CA SER A 32 -6.33 -1.57 0.35
C SER A 32 -7.57 -1.96 -0.47
N ALA A 33 -7.40 -2.13 -1.78
CA ALA A 33 -8.51 -2.58 -2.61
C ALA A 33 -8.94 -4.01 -2.26
N ALA A 34 -8.00 -4.90 -1.96
CA ALA A 34 -8.32 -6.24 -1.48
C ALA A 34 -8.97 -6.24 -0.09
N GLU A 35 -8.51 -5.42 0.86
CA GLU A 35 -9.10 -5.29 2.20
C GLU A 35 -10.57 -4.81 2.11
N ALA A 36 -10.87 -3.89 1.18
CA ALA A 36 -12.22 -3.37 0.98
C ALA A 36 -13.23 -4.44 0.52
N HIS A 37 -12.75 -5.47 -0.20
CA HIS A 37 -13.56 -6.59 -0.64
C HIS A 37 -13.51 -7.79 0.31
N PHE A 38 -12.43 -7.90 1.10
CA PHE A 38 -12.22 -8.99 2.04
C PHE A 38 -13.27 -9.00 3.16
N LYS A 39 -14.11 -10.04 3.16
CA LYS A 39 -15.03 -10.32 4.26
C LYS A 39 -14.34 -11.26 5.24
N ASN A 40 -14.20 -10.83 6.49
CA ASN A 40 -13.60 -11.67 7.53
C ASN A 40 -14.25 -13.07 7.57
N GLY A 41 -13.47 -14.12 7.31
CA GLY A 41 -13.94 -15.51 7.19
C GLY A 41 -14.26 -15.99 5.77
N GLU A 42 -14.01 -15.19 4.73
CA GLU A 42 -14.12 -15.65 3.34
C GLU A 42 -12.96 -16.60 2.95
N PRO A 43 -13.15 -17.48 1.95
CA PRO A 43 -12.08 -18.36 1.50
C PRO A 43 -10.90 -17.59 0.88
N GLU A 44 -9.69 -18.10 1.09
CA GLU A 44 -8.46 -17.55 0.50
C GLU A 44 -8.52 -17.43 -1.03
N SER A 45 -9.24 -18.35 -1.70
CA SER A 45 -9.46 -18.30 -3.14
C SER A 45 -10.24 -17.05 -3.60
N THR A 46 -11.11 -16.50 -2.76
CA THR A 46 -11.84 -15.26 -3.05
C THR A 46 -10.89 -14.08 -3.02
N LEU A 47 -10.09 -13.95 -1.96
CA LEU A 47 -9.07 -12.93 -1.83
C LEU A 47 -8.06 -12.97 -2.98
N LEU A 48 -7.63 -14.17 -3.38
CA LEU A 48 -6.76 -14.34 -4.55
C LEU A 48 -7.42 -13.81 -5.83
N GLY A 49 -8.71 -14.10 -6.03
CA GLY A 49 -9.48 -13.58 -7.16
C GLY A 49 -9.50 -12.05 -7.20
N ASP A 50 -9.73 -11.42 -6.06
CA ASP A 50 -9.78 -9.96 -5.92
C ASP A 50 -8.42 -9.33 -6.19
N LEU A 51 -7.34 -9.85 -5.58
CA LEU A 51 -5.98 -9.40 -5.82
C LEU A 51 -5.55 -9.56 -7.30
N VAL A 52 -5.91 -10.67 -7.93
CA VAL A 52 -5.65 -10.90 -9.37
C VAL A 52 -6.41 -9.88 -10.23
N SER A 53 -7.64 -9.53 -9.87
CA SER A 53 -8.42 -8.49 -10.55
C SER A 53 -7.72 -7.13 -10.44
N GLN A 54 -7.24 -6.77 -9.25
CA GLN A 54 -6.50 -5.53 -9.03
C GLN A 54 -5.19 -5.48 -9.81
N CYS A 55 -4.45 -6.59 -9.91
CA CYS A 55 -3.26 -6.67 -10.75
C CYS A 55 -3.54 -6.36 -12.23
N LYS A 56 -4.72 -6.73 -12.75
CA LYS A 56 -5.10 -6.41 -14.14
C LYS A 56 -5.43 -4.93 -14.33
N ILE A 57 -6.04 -4.30 -13.31
CA ILE A 57 -6.31 -2.85 -13.31
C ILE A 57 -4.97 -2.09 -13.35
N ILE A 58 -4.02 -2.48 -12.49
CA ILE A 58 -2.65 -1.92 -12.49
C ILE A 58 -1.98 -2.09 -13.85
N GLY A 59 -2.11 -3.28 -14.44
CA GLY A 59 -1.62 -3.55 -15.79
C GLY A 59 -2.16 -2.60 -16.85
N SER A 60 -3.41 -2.18 -16.70
CA SER A 60 -4.05 -1.24 -17.62
C SER A 60 -3.53 0.20 -17.44
N THR A 61 -3.06 0.54 -16.24
CA THR A 61 -2.50 1.86 -15.91
C THR A 61 -1.00 1.97 -16.20
N TYR A 62 -0.23 0.93 -15.86
CA TYR A 62 1.24 0.95 -15.85
C TYR A 62 1.88 0.00 -16.87
N GLY A 63 1.08 -0.75 -17.63
CA GLY A 63 1.53 -1.69 -18.67
C GLY A 63 1.65 -3.15 -18.21
N GLN A 64 1.77 -4.06 -19.17
CA GLN A 64 1.73 -5.52 -18.94
C GLN A 64 2.81 -6.06 -18.01
N GLN A 65 3.96 -5.37 -17.92
CA GLN A 65 5.03 -5.74 -17.00
C GLN A 65 4.59 -5.55 -15.54
N ALA A 66 3.83 -4.49 -15.26
CA ALA A 66 3.27 -4.23 -13.93
C ALA A 66 2.27 -5.33 -13.51
N THR A 67 1.45 -5.82 -14.45
CA THR A 67 0.58 -6.99 -14.21
C THR A 67 1.39 -8.19 -13.76
N SER A 68 2.48 -8.51 -14.46
CA SER A 68 3.28 -9.71 -14.21
C SER A 68 3.99 -9.63 -12.86
N ILE A 69 4.50 -8.46 -12.51
CA ILE A 69 5.12 -8.20 -11.21
C ILE A 69 4.07 -8.32 -10.10
N CYS A 70 2.91 -7.68 -10.26
CA CYS A 70 1.82 -7.73 -9.29
C CYS A 70 1.35 -9.17 -9.05
N LEU A 71 1.07 -9.92 -10.11
CA LEU A 71 0.61 -11.31 -10.00
C LEU A 71 1.66 -12.20 -9.31
N LYS A 72 2.94 -11.99 -9.61
CA LYS A 72 4.03 -12.72 -8.95
C LYS A 72 4.06 -12.41 -7.45
N VAL A 73 3.95 -11.14 -7.06
CA VAL A 73 3.93 -10.72 -5.65
C VAL A 73 2.72 -11.31 -4.93
N VAL A 74 1.53 -11.24 -5.53
CA VAL A 74 0.29 -11.81 -4.97
C VAL A 74 0.44 -13.32 -4.78
N GLN A 75 0.84 -14.07 -5.80
CA GLN A 75 0.95 -15.53 -5.72
C GLN A 75 2.01 -15.99 -4.71
N GLN A 76 3.11 -15.26 -4.58
CA GLN A 76 4.18 -15.62 -3.64
C GLN A 76 3.86 -15.28 -2.18
N ASN A 77 2.83 -14.46 -1.94
CA ASN A 77 2.51 -13.96 -0.60
C ASN A 77 1.03 -14.15 -0.21
N ILE A 78 0.22 -14.88 -1.00
CA ILE A 78 -1.23 -15.01 -0.75
C ILE A 78 -1.53 -15.59 0.64
N ASP A 79 -0.84 -16.66 1.04
CA ASP A 79 -0.99 -17.26 2.37
C ASP A 79 -0.73 -16.25 3.51
N LYS A 80 0.30 -15.40 3.33
CA LYS A 80 0.68 -14.37 4.31
C LYS A 80 -0.35 -13.25 4.32
N ILE A 81 -0.76 -12.76 3.15
CA ILE A 81 -1.76 -11.68 3.02
C ILE A 81 -3.09 -12.13 3.64
N TYR A 82 -3.51 -13.37 3.38
CA TYR A 82 -4.72 -13.95 3.97
C TYR A 82 -4.61 -14.06 5.50
N GLY A 83 -3.49 -14.58 6.00
CA GLY A 83 -3.22 -14.60 7.45
C GLY A 83 -3.22 -13.21 8.06
N HIS A 84 -2.71 -12.20 7.34
CA HIS A 84 -2.67 -10.83 7.80
C HIS A 84 -4.05 -10.18 7.85
N PHE A 85 -4.91 -10.43 6.86
CA PHE A 85 -6.28 -9.96 6.87
C PHE A 85 -7.13 -10.63 7.96
N ASN A 86 -6.96 -11.94 8.20
CA ASN A 86 -7.58 -12.61 9.34
C ASN A 86 -7.12 -12.06 10.69
N ALA A 87 -5.86 -11.59 10.78
CA ALA A 87 -5.33 -10.91 11.96
C ALA A 87 -5.76 -9.43 12.07
N GLY A 88 -6.50 -8.90 11.09
CA GLY A 88 -6.94 -7.51 11.05
C GLY A 88 -5.82 -6.50 10.80
N MET A 89 -4.70 -6.93 10.20
CA MET A 89 -3.61 -6.03 9.84
C MET A 89 -4.05 -5.06 8.74
N LYS A 90 -3.54 -3.83 8.86
CA LYS A 90 -3.83 -2.76 7.92
C LYS A 90 -2.92 -2.78 6.69
N PRO A 91 -3.34 -2.22 5.54
CA PRO A 91 -2.59 -2.29 4.29
C PRO A 91 -1.14 -1.82 4.39
N CYS A 92 -0.87 -0.70 5.07
CA CYS A 92 0.51 -0.24 5.28
C CYS A 92 1.36 -1.22 6.10
N ALA A 93 0.79 -1.83 7.15
CA ALA A 93 1.50 -2.82 7.95
C ALA A 93 1.85 -4.06 7.12
N ILE A 94 0.95 -4.47 6.22
CA ILE A 94 1.19 -5.58 5.30
C ILE A 94 2.30 -5.24 4.30
N CYS A 95 2.28 -4.03 3.74
CA CYS A 95 3.30 -3.59 2.79
C CYS A 95 4.69 -3.37 3.41
N LEU A 96 4.75 -2.95 4.67
CA LEU A 96 5.97 -2.94 5.47
C LEU A 96 6.49 -4.37 5.72
N ALA A 97 5.61 -5.29 6.11
CA ALA A 97 5.97 -6.69 6.35
C ALA A 97 6.41 -7.41 5.06
N ALA A 98 5.87 -7.01 3.91
CA ALA A 98 6.27 -7.50 2.59
C ALA A 98 7.60 -6.91 2.09
N GLY A 99 8.11 -5.85 2.73
CA GLY A 99 9.31 -5.13 2.30
C GLY A 99 9.09 -4.21 1.09
N SER A 100 7.85 -4.00 0.67
CA SER A 100 7.48 -3.08 -0.41
C SER A 100 7.45 -1.62 0.07
N CYS A 101 7.26 -1.40 1.36
CA CYS A 101 7.43 -0.10 2.01
C CYS A 101 8.61 -0.16 2.98
N LEU A 102 9.35 0.94 3.09
CA LEU A 102 10.30 1.20 4.16
C LEU A 102 9.63 1.96 5.31
N SER A 103 10.21 1.91 6.51
CA SER A 103 9.71 2.69 7.66
C SER A 103 9.77 4.20 7.44
N SER A 104 10.52 4.66 6.45
CA SER A 104 10.61 6.06 6.02
C SER A 104 9.56 6.46 4.98
N ASP A 105 8.83 5.49 4.39
CA ASP A 105 7.77 5.80 3.43
C ASP A 105 6.56 6.36 4.16
N THR A 106 5.93 7.40 3.57
CA THR A 106 4.69 7.96 4.10
C THR A 106 3.51 7.10 3.64
N CYS A 107 3.44 5.88 4.15
CA CYS A 107 2.28 5.00 3.93
C CYS A 107 1.19 5.38 4.93
N THR A 108 0.05 5.88 4.44
CA THR A 108 -1.10 6.22 5.29
C THR A 108 -2.30 5.34 4.96
N ASP A 109 -2.75 4.57 5.94
CA ASP A 109 -4.05 3.88 5.90
C ASP A 109 -5.17 4.90 6.14
N SER A 110 -5.30 5.88 5.24
CA SER A 110 -6.38 6.85 5.34
C SER A 110 -7.70 6.17 5.00
N PHE A 111 -8.65 6.23 5.95
CA PHE A 111 -10.06 5.77 5.86
C PHE A 111 -10.90 6.48 4.78
N LEU A 112 -10.30 6.98 3.71
CA LEU A 112 -11.04 7.61 2.62
C LEU A 112 -11.60 6.51 1.70
N LYS A 113 -12.78 6.04 2.09
CA LYS A 113 -13.80 5.57 1.15
C LYS A 113 -13.91 6.61 0.03
N PHE A 114 -13.45 6.26 -1.16
CA PHE A 114 -13.95 6.85 -2.40
C PHE A 114 -15.19 6.07 -2.83
#